data_AF-A0AAD0CC21-F1
#
_entry.id   AF-A0AAD0CC21-F1
#
_cell.length_a   1.000
_cell.length_b   1.000
_cell.length_c   1.000
_cell.angle_alpha   90.00
_cell.angle_beta   90.00
_cell.angle_gamma   90.00
#
_symmetry.space_group_name_H-M   'P 1'
#
loop_
_entity.id
_entity.type
_entity.pdbx_description
1 polymer ?
#
loop_
_entity_poly.entity_id
_entity_poly.type
_entity_poly.pdbx_seq_one_letter_code
_entity_poly.pdbx_strand_id
1 'polypeptide(L)' 'MSDDFKVIQPTTTVYCPKRGEGWTLTGITNINEFTSVMFDGTRYTLPAREIIEELLPNQLAREQNS' A
#
# COMPACT_ATOMS: atom_id res chain seq x y z
N MET A 1 -11.21 18.20 8.40
CA MET A 1 -10.03 18.01 7.54
C MET A 1 -10.58 17.45 6.25
N SER A 2 -10.56 18.23 5.19
CA SER A 2 -10.95 17.76 3.86
C SER A 2 -9.76 16.96 3.38
N ASP A 3 -9.70 15.68 3.77
CA ASP A 3 -8.64 14.80 3.30
C ASP A 3 -8.88 14.62 1.80
N ASP A 4 -8.06 15.29 0.98
CA ASP A 4 -7.94 15.05 -0.44
C ASP A 4 -7.42 13.62 -0.61
N PHE A 5 -8.32 12.66 -0.48
CA PHE A 5 -8.01 11.25 -0.67
C PHE A 5 -7.58 11.07 -2.12
N LYS A 6 -6.28 10.91 -2.32
CA LYS A 6 -5.72 10.63 -3.65
C LYS A 6 -5.94 9.16 -3.95
N VAL A 7 -6.67 8.89 -5.03
CA VAL A 7 -6.88 7.52 -5.53
C VAL A 7 -5.53 6.85 -5.77
N ILE A 8 -5.29 5.74 -5.08
CA ILE A 8 -4.13 4.88 -5.30
C ILE A 8 -4.47 3.93 -6.44
N GLN A 9 -3.60 3.84 -7.43
CA GLN A 9 -3.81 2.98 -8.58
C GLN A 9 -3.65 1.50 -8.18
N PRO A 10 -4.30 0.55 -8.89
CA PRO A 10 -3.94 -0.85 -8.77
C PRO A 10 -2.47 -1.05 -9.13
N THR A 11 -1.88 -2.16 -8.71
CA THR A 11 -0.46 -2.51 -8.96
C THR A 11 0.53 -1.48 -8.41
N THR A 12 0.12 -0.69 -7.41
CA THR A 12 1.03 0.25 -6.75
C THR A 12 1.97 -0.54 -5.83
N THR A 13 3.27 -0.35 -5.99
CA THR A 13 4.31 -0.97 -5.16
C THR A 13 4.29 -0.41 -3.75
N VAL A 14 4.42 -1.30 -2.77
CA VAL A 14 4.44 -0.98 -1.34
C VAL A 14 5.53 -1.80 -0.66
N TYR A 15 6.00 -1.35 0.51
CA TYR A 15 7.04 -2.07 1.25
C TYR A 15 6.61 -2.36 2.68
N CYS A 16 6.72 -3.63 3.08
CA CYS A 16 6.52 -4.08 4.44
C CYS A 16 7.85 -4.61 4.99
N PRO A 17 8.43 -4.05 6.07
CA PRO A 17 9.70 -4.53 6.63
C PRO A 17 9.71 -6.01 7.00
N LYS A 18 8.53 -6.57 7.33
CA LYS A 18 8.38 -7.99 7.71
C LYS A 18 8.15 -8.93 6.52
N ARG A 19 7.56 -8.44 5.43
CA ARG A 19 7.11 -9.26 4.29
C ARG A 19 7.84 -8.96 2.98
N GLY A 20 8.67 -7.91 2.94
CA GLY A 20 9.36 -7.44 1.75
C GLY A 20 8.52 -6.50 0.88
N GLU A 21 8.94 -6.38 -0.37
CA GLU A 21 8.24 -5.63 -1.41
C GLU A 21 6.95 -6.35 -1.82
N GLY A 22 5.91 -5.58 -2.08
CA GLY A 22 4.62 -6.07 -2.55
C GLY A 22 3.90 -5.08 -3.44
N TRP A 23 2.72 -5.44 -3.93
CA TRP A 23 1.90 -4.56 -4.76
C TRP A 23 0.41 -4.74 -4.50
N THR A 24 -0.34 -3.64 -4.61
CA THR A 24 -1.80 -3.68 -4.53
C THR A 24 -2.39 -4.42 -5.74
N LEU A 25 -3.44 -5.22 -5.53
CA LEU A 25 -4.17 -5.88 -6.62
C LEU A 25 -5.32 -5.03 -7.17
N THR A 26 -5.85 -4.13 -6.34
CA THR A 26 -6.94 -3.22 -6.67
C THR A 26 -6.51 -1.80 -6.34
N GLY A 27 -7.14 -0.81 -7.01
CA GLY A 27 -6.98 0.58 -6.61
C GLY A 27 -7.62 0.83 -5.24
N ILE A 28 -7.15 1.87 -4.56
CA ILE A 28 -7.71 2.34 -3.29
C ILE A 28 -8.40 3.66 -3.56
N THR A 29 -9.70 3.73 -3.27
CA THR A 29 -10.57 4.90 -3.44
C THR A 29 -11.12 5.42 -2.11
N ASN A 30 -10.97 4.66 -1.02
CA ASN A 30 -11.41 5.06 0.31
C ASN A 30 -10.46 4.53 1.40
N ILE A 31 -10.05 5.38 2.35
CA ILE A 31 -9.13 5.00 3.44
C ILE A 31 -9.71 3.94 4.40
N ASN A 32 -11.03 3.80 4.46
CA ASN A 32 -11.70 2.85 5.36
C ASN A 32 -12.05 1.51 4.68
N GLU A 33 -11.66 1.29 3.42
CA GLU A 33 -11.89 0.02 2.73
C GLU A 33 -10.80 -1.00 3.02
N PHE A 34 -11.03 -2.24 2.58
CA PHE A 34 -10.03 -3.30 2.60
C PHE A 34 -9.52 -3.54 1.19
N THR A 35 -8.21 -3.64 1.05
CA THR A 35 -7.54 -3.81 -0.24
C THR A 35 -6.70 -5.07 -0.21
N SER A 36 -6.65 -5.75 -1.36
CA SER A 36 -5.79 -6.92 -1.51
C SER A 36 -4.39 -6.50 -1.95
N VAL A 37 -3.38 -7.04 -1.27
CA VAL A 37 -1.96 -6.79 -1.56
C VAL A 37 -1.26 -8.13 -1.72
N MET A 38 -0.38 -8.25 -2.70
CA MET A 38 0.50 -9.39 -2.87
C MET A 38 1.85 -9.10 -2.22
N PHE A 39 2.29 -10.01 -1.36
CA PHE A 39 3.67 -10.05 -0.87
C PHE A 39 4.23 -11.45 -1.17
N ASP A 40 5.34 -11.51 -1.91
CA ASP A 40 6.05 -12.76 -2.21
C ASP A 40 5.13 -13.91 -2.65
N GLY A 41 4.24 -13.64 -3.62
CA GLY A 41 3.29 -14.62 -4.14
C GLY A 41 2.10 -14.97 -3.22
N THR A 42 2.02 -14.38 -2.01
CA THR A 42 0.91 -14.58 -1.08
C THR A 42 -0.01 -13.35 -1.05
N ARG A 43 -1.32 -13.58 -1.18
CA ARG A 43 -2.34 -12.53 -1.11
C ARG A 43 -2.74 -12.26 0.34
N TYR A 44 -2.72 -10.99 0.72
CA TYR A 44 -3.21 -10.49 2.00
C TYR A 44 -4.35 -9.49 1.77
N THR A 45 -5.35 -9.50 2.64
CA THR A 45 -6.38 -8.47 2.71
C THR A 45 -6.07 -7.57 3.88
N LEU A 46 -5.70 -6.33 3.60
CA LEU A 46 -5.27 -5.35 4.60
C LEU A 46 -6.19 -4.11 4.56
N PRO A 47 -6.36 -3.40 5.68
CA PRO A 47 -6.99 -2.09 5.67
C PRO A 47 -6.25 -1.13 4.74
N ALA A 48 -6.99 -0.36 3.94
CA ALA A 48 -6.43 0.68 3.07
C ALA A 48 -5.57 1.68 3.86
N ARG A 49 -5.98 2.01 5.08
CA ARG A 49 -5.23 2.85 6.00
C ARG A 49 -3.81 2.34 6.26
N GLU A 50 -3.63 1.05 6.55
CA GLU A 50 -2.30 0.45 6.78
C GLU A 50 -1.41 0.61 5.54
N ILE A 51 -1.99 0.38 4.35
CA ILE A 51 -1.27 0.52 3.08
C ILE A 51 -0.80 1.96 2.88
N ILE A 52 -1.66 2.93 3.14
CA ILE A 52 -1.41 4.34 2.87
C ILE A 52 -0.49 4.98 3.91
N GLU A 53 -0.71 4.69 5.19
CA GLU A 53 -0.01 5.35 6.29
C GLU A 53 1.32 4.67 6.62
N GLU A 54 1.47 3.37 6.32
CA GLU A 54 2.69 2.62 6.66
C GLU A 54 3.41 2.12 5.40
N LEU A 55 2.73 1.35 4.55
CA LEU A 55 3.42 0.58 3.51
C LEU A 55 3.91 1.44 2.32
N LEU A 56 3.15 2.46 1.92
CA LEU A 56 3.56 3.42 0.88
C LEU A 56 4.73 4.30 1.33
N PRO A 57 4.70 4.96 2.51
CA PRO A 57 5.84 5.72 3.02
C PRO A 57 7.11 4.89 3.13
N ASN A 58 7.00 3.63 3.55
CA ASN A 58 8.12 2.71 3.63
C ASN A 58 8.76 2.46 2.26
N GLN A 59 7.96 2.30 1.19
CA GLN A 59 8.50 2.15 -0.17
C GLN A 59 9.21 3.43 -0.63
N LEU A 60 8.59 4.60 -0.40
CA LEU A 60 9.19 5.90 -0.74
C LEU A 60 10.53 6.12 -0.02
N ALA A 61 10.59 5.81 1.27
CA ALA A 61 11.80 5.91 2.07
C ALA A 61 12.90 4.94 1.59
N ARG A 62 12.51 3.74 1.13
CA ARG A 62 13.45 2.79 0.53
C ARG A 62 14.01 3.31 -0.79
N GLU A 63 13.18 3.84 -1.66
CA GLU A 63 13.60 4.41 -2.96
C GLU A 63 14.52 5.63 -2.79
N GLN A 64 14.29 6.46 -1.78
CA GLN A 64 15.15 7.62 -1.50
C GLN A 64 16.53 7.25 -0.94
N ASN A 65 16.66 6.06 -0.36
CA ASN A 65 17.89 5.55 0.25
C ASN A 65 18.61 4.52 -0.64
N SER A 66 18.15 4.31 -1.87
CA SER A 66 18.73 3.38 -2.87
C SER A 66 19.48 4.15 -3.94
#